data_AF-A0A915P0H2-F1
#
_entry.id   AF-A0A915P0H2-F1
#
_cell.length_a   1.000
_cell.length_b   1.000
_cell.length_c   1.000
_cell.angle_alpha   90.00
_cell.angle_beta   90.00
_cell.angle_gamma   90.00
#
_symmetry.space_group_name_H-M   'P 1'
#
loop_
_entity.id
_entity.type
_entity.pdbx_description
1 polymer ?
#
loop_
_entity_poly.entity_id
_entity_poly.type
_entity_poly.pdbx_seq_one_letter_code
_entity_poly.pdbx_strand_id
1 'polypeptide(L)'
;LIKKMFSELIEINKENNKIIKIEEEINKNVEDWSLDLDIKRREFELKNDGFAGLLSSEKTKIVWGIINLGYPPQNVAYKINYYTQIIIKEKMEIELNEWVKGENFVEMYQHYLLVICAYSPDSLGGPSLCDLIESHLTFLLIKKFETLKFIEYFHINPKALFKRENCPKETGIKEEGWKCIGWIIGFKILKEEEIKENMEELKNKIKSLKENDLKKYIDKNGDGKIKIGVSYLNKKNVEKFIIFI
;
A
#
# COMPACT_ATOMS: atom_id res chain seq x y z
N LEU A 1 -2.75 -26.99 56.28
CA LEU A 1 -1.93 -26.68 55.08
C LEU A 1 -2.54 -27.20 53.78
N ILE A 2 -2.72 -28.51 53.62
CA ILE A 2 -3.19 -29.13 52.35
C ILE A 2 -4.56 -28.59 51.87
N LYS A 3 -5.54 -28.43 52.76
CA LYS A 3 -6.85 -27.84 52.41
C LYS A 3 -6.75 -26.40 51.87
N LYS A 4 -5.78 -25.61 52.38
CA LYS A 4 -5.57 -24.22 51.96
C LYS A 4 -4.96 -24.15 50.55
N MET A 5 -4.02 -25.06 50.26
CA MET A 5 -3.42 -25.19 48.93
C MET A 5 -4.44 -25.62 47.86
N PHE A 6 -5.37 -26.52 48.21
CA PHE A 6 -6.44 -26.93 47.29
C PHE A 6 -7.44 -25.81 47.00
N SER A 7 -7.79 -24.99 47.99
CA SER A 7 -8.64 -23.81 47.76
C SER A 7 -7.97 -22.78 46.84
N GLU A 8 -6.66 -22.52 47.02
CA GLU A 8 -5.89 -21.61 46.17
C GLU A 8 -5.78 -22.15 44.72
N LEU A 9 -5.57 -23.46 44.55
CA LEU A 9 -5.58 -24.12 43.23
C LEU A 9 -6.93 -24.05 42.52
N ILE A 10 -8.04 -24.19 43.26
CA ILE A 10 -9.39 -24.06 42.70
C ILE A 10 -9.68 -22.62 42.25
N GLU A 11 -9.15 -21.64 42.98
CA GLU A 11 -9.30 -20.22 42.66
C GLU A 11 -8.50 -19.84 41.39
N ILE A 12 -7.24 -20.28 41.30
CA ILE A 12 -6.40 -20.12 40.10
C ILE A 12 -7.04 -20.77 38.88
N ASN A 13 -7.62 -21.96 39.03
CA ASN A 13 -8.28 -22.66 37.92
C ASN A 13 -9.59 -21.95 37.48
N LYS A 14 -10.28 -21.26 38.40
CA LYS A 14 -11.43 -20.42 38.05
C LYS A 14 -11.02 -19.15 37.30
N GLU A 15 -9.89 -18.54 37.67
CA GLU A 15 -9.34 -17.38 36.96
C GLU A 15 -8.84 -17.75 35.56
N ASN A 16 -8.13 -18.87 35.41
CA ASN A 16 -7.68 -19.36 34.11
C ASN A 16 -8.86 -19.64 33.16
N ASN A 17 -9.95 -20.24 33.65
CA ASN A 17 -11.16 -20.46 32.85
C ASN A 17 -11.87 -19.14 32.44
N LYS A 18 -11.71 -18.06 33.21
CA LYS A 18 -12.21 -16.73 32.80
C LYS A 18 -11.33 -16.13 31.69
N ILE A 19 -10.01 -16.28 31.78
CA ILE A 19 -9.06 -15.78 30.78
C ILE A 19 -9.30 -16.46 29.43
N ILE A 20 -9.45 -17.79 29.41
CA ILE A 20 -9.73 -18.56 28.17
C ILE A 20 -11.02 -18.08 27.50
N LYS A 21 -12.09 -17.82 28.27
CA LYS A 21 -13.34 -17.29 27.71
C LYS A 21 -13.18 -15.90 27.10
N ILE A 22 -12.37 -15.04 27.72
CA ILE A 22 -12.07 -13.70 27.18
C ILE A 22 -11.26 -13.82 25.88
N GLU A 23 -10.29 -14.73 25.80
CA GLU A 23 -9.52 -14.97 24.58
C GLU A 23 -10.40 -15.52 23.44
N GLU A 24 -11.32 -16.45 23.73
CA GLU A 24 -12.30 -16.94 22.75
C GLU A 24 -13.24 -15.83 22.25
N GLU A 25 -13.70 -14.96 23.16
CA GLU A 25 -14.57 -13.83 22.83
C GLU A 25 -13.83 -12.74 22.04
N ILE A 26 -12.55 -12.46 22.34
CA ILE A 26 -11.68 -11.58 21.55
C ILE A 26 -11.45 -12.16 20.15
N ASN A 27 -11.09 -13.45 20.04
CA ASN A 27 -10.83 -14.09 18.75
C ASN A 27 -12.08 -14.10 17.86
N LYS A 28 -13.25 -14.37 18.43
CA LYS A 28 -14.52 -14.31 17.71
C LYS A 28 -14.85 -12.90 17.23
N ASN A 29 -14.64 -11.88 18.07
CA ASN A 29 -14.82 -10.48 17.68
C ASN A 29 -13.83 -10.03 16.59
N VAL A 30 -12.60 -10.55 16.58
CA VAL A 30 -11.58 -10.29 15.55
C VAL A 30 -11.98 -10.92 14.21
N GLU A 31 -12.51 -12.14 14.20
CA GLU A 31 -13.04 -12.80 13.00
C GLU A 31 -14.26 -12.06 12.43
N ASP A 32 -15.19 -11.64 13.29
CA ASP A 32 -16.37 -10.86 12.88
C ASP A 32 -15.97 -9.49 12.29
N TRP A 33 -14.95 -8.82 12.85
CA TRP A 33 -14.43 -7.56 12.30
C TRP A 33 -13.69 -7.75 10.97
N SER A 34 -12.98 -8.86 10.80
CA SER A 34 -12.33 -9.22 9.53
C SER A 34 -13.37 -9.38 8.42
N LEU A 35 -14.48 -10.06 8.72
CA LEU A 35 -15.56 -10.29 7.77
C LEU A 35 -16.29 -9.00 7.40
N ASP A 36 -16.57 -8.13 8.39
CA ASP A 36 -17.20 -6.83 8.17
C ASP A 36 -16.33 -5.89 7.32
N LEU A 37 -15.01 -5.94 7.49
CA LEU A 37 -14.06 -5.18 6.66
C LEU A 37 -14.01 -5.69 5.23
N ASP A 38 -14.05 -7.00 5.01
CA ASP A 38 -14.11 -7.59 3.66
C ASP A 38 -15.44 -7.30 2.96
N ILE A 39 -16.56 -7.27 3.69
CA ILE A 39 -17.87 -6.87 3.15
C ILE A 39 -17.85 -5.38 2.79
N LYS A 40 -17.35 -4.51 3.68
CA LYS A 40 -17.21 -3.06 3.38
C LYS A 40 -16.28 -2.81 2.21
N ARG A 41 -15.20 -3.60 2.06
CA ARG A 41 -14.31 -3.57 0.90
C ARG A 41 -15.05 -3.90 -0.40
N ARG A 42 -15.82 -5.00 -0.43
CA ARG A 42 -16.61 -5.38 -1.61
C ARG A 42 -17.73 -4.38 -1.92
N GLU A 43 -18.42 -3.87 -0.91
CA GLU A 43 -19.44 -2.83 -1.08
C GLU A 43 -18.84 -1.52 -1.61
N PHE A 44 -17.61 -1.19 -1.21
CA PHE A 44 -16.89 -0.03 -1.72
C PHE A 44 -16.45 -0.22 -3.18
N GLU A 45 -15.99 -1.42 -3.55
CA GLU A 45 -15.68 -1.79 -4.94
C GLU A 45 -16.94 -1.68 -5.84
N LEU A 46 -18.12 -2.00 -5.29
CA LEU A 46 -19.41 -1.94 -6.00
C LEU A 46 -20.04 -0.53 -6.03
N LYS A 47 -19.93 0.27 -4.96
CA LYS A 47 -20.55 1.62 -4.85
C LYS A 47 -19.73 2.72 -5.52
N ASN A 48 -18.43 2.52 -5.76
CA ASN A 48 -17.68 3.45 -6.59
C ASN A 48 -17.90 3.11 -8.08
N ASP A 49 -18.96 3.65 -8.65
CA ASP A 49 -19.25 3.73 -10.11
C ASP A 49 -18.08 4.30 -10.95
N GLY A 50 -16.98 4.73 -10.30
CA GLY A 50 -15.70 5.01 -10.95
C GLY A 50 -14.97 3.79 -11.51
N PHE A 51 -15.35 2.54 -11.18
CA PHE A 51 -14.71 1.35 -11.75
C PHE A 51 -15.21 1.06 -13.18
N ALA A 52 -16.52 1.24 -13.44
CA ALA A 52 -17.11 1.06 -14.78
C ALA A 52 -16.64 2.14 -15.78
N GLY A 53 -16.49 3.40 -15.32
CA GLY A 53 -15.90 4.46 -16.13
C GLY A 53 -14.40 4.25 -16.40
N LEU A 54 -13.66 3.56 -15.52
CA LEU A 54 -12.21 3.34 -15.68
C LEU A 54 -11.82 2.13 -16.52
N LEU A 55 -12.71 1.17 -16.78
CA LEU A 55 -12.49 0.14 -17.81
C LEU A 55 -12.35 0.72 -19.23
N SER A 56 -12.63 2.02 -19.40
CA SER A 56 -12.45 2.75 -20.66
C SER A 56 -11.02 3.25 -20.90
N SER A 57 -10.20 3.43 -19.85
CA SER A 57 -8.80 3.82 -19.99
C SER A 57 -8.02 2.69 -20.68
N GLU A 58 -7.25 3.00 -21.71
CA GLU A 58 -6.38 2.01 -22.36
C GLU A 58 -5.34 1.45 -21.38
N LYS A 59 -4.97 2.21 -20.34
CA LYS A 59 -3.93 1.84 -19.39
C LYS A 59 -4.40 0.88 -18.30
N THR A 60 -5.70 0.72 -18.08
CA THR A 60 -6.31 -0.15 -17.05
C THR A 60 -6.92 -1.44 -17.61
N LYS A 61 -7.02 -1.56 -18.95
CA LYS A 61 -7.53 -2.77 -19.60
C LYS A 61 -6.66 -3.99 -19.28
N ILE A 62 -7.27 -5.17 -19.27
CA ILE A 62 -6.54 -6.44 -19.19
C ILE A 62 -5.61 -6.51 -20.41
N VAL A 63 -4.30 -6.45 -20.15
CA VAL A 63 -3.27 -6.48 -21.21
C VAL A 63 -2.64 -7.86 -21.40
N TRP A 64 -2.83 -8.78 -20.46
CA TRP A 64 -2.30 -10.14 -20.55
C TRP A 64 -3.31 -11.17 -20.05
N GLY A 65 -3.66 -12.13 -20.90
CA GLY A 65 -4.59 -13.22 -20.59
C GLY A 65 -3.89 -14.47 -20.09
N ILE A 66 -3.31 -14.45 -18.89
CA ILE A 66 -2.75 -15.66 -18.27
C ILE A 66 -3.89 -16.36 -17.55
N ILE A 67 -4.39 -17.46 -18.11
CA ILE A 67 -5.58 -18.16 -17.61
C ILE A 67 -5.16 -19.37 -16.78
N ASN A 68 -5.74 -19.54 -15.58
CA ASN A 68 -5.53 -20.76 -14.81
C ASN A 68 -6.21 -21.97 -15.50
N LEU A 69 -5.67 -23.16 -15.26
CA LEU A 69 -6.22 -24.40 -15.85
C LEU A 69 -7.42 -24.96 -15.08
N GLY A 70 -7.67 -24.46 -13.87
CA GLY A 70 -8.78 -24.92 -13.02
C GLY A 70 -10.11 -24.27 -13.39
N TYR A 71 -11.21 -25.02 -13.20
CA TYR A 71 -12.56 -24.50 -13.43
C TYR A 71 -13.11 -23.80 -12.16
N PRO A 72 -13.72 -22.60 -12.28
CA PRO A 72 -13.88 -21.82 -13.51
C PRO A 72 -12.56 -21.13 -13.93
N PRO A 73 -12.28 -21.03 -15.25
CA PRO A 73 -11.09 -20.35 -15.72
C PRO A 73 -11.15 -18.86 -15.36
N GLN A 74 -10.03 -18.35 -14.86
CA GLN A 74 -9.84 -16.99 -14.38
C GLN A 74 -8.49 -16.48 -14.87
N ASN A 75 -8.46 -15.19 -15.23
CA ASN A 75 -7.21 -14.52 -15.54
C ASN A 75 -6.44 -14.25 -14.24
N VAL A 76 -5.32 -14.94 -14.03
CA VAL A 76 -4.46 -14.75 -12.85
C VAL A 76 -3.60 -13.49 -12.96
N ALA A 77 -3.43 -12.95 -14.16
CA ALA A 77 -2.69 -11.73 -14.45
C ALA A 77 -3.58 -10.49 -14.56
N TYR A 78 -4.81 -10.52 -14.04
CA TYR A 78 -5.78 -9.43 -14.15
C TYR A 78 -5.31 -8.09 -13.53
N LYS A 79 -4.30 -8.11 -12.65
CA LYS A 79 -3.69 -6.90 -12.06
C LYS A 79 -2.59 -6.29 -12.94
N ILE A 80 -2.13 -6.99 -13.97
CA ILE A 80 -1.17 -6.44 -14.93
C ILE A 80 -1.88 -5.37 -15.75
N ASN A 81 -1.39 -4.14 -15.61
CA ASN A 81 -1.82 -2.97 -16.37
C ASN A 81 -0.74 -2.59 -17.40
N TYR A 82 -1.01 -1.55 -18.19
CA TYR A 82 -0.10 -1.06 -19.23
C TYR A 82 1.31 -0.74 -18.71
N TYR A 83 1.44 -0.04 -17.57
CA TYR A 83 2.75 0.29 -16.99
C TYR A 83 3.52 -0.97 -16.58
N THR A 84 2.84 -1.90 -15.92
CA THR A 84 3.46 -3.16 -15.49
C THR A 84 3.86 -4.02 -16.69
N GLN A 85 3.09 -3.99 -17.78
CA GLN A 85 3.44 -4.69 -19.01
C GLN A 85 4.70 -4.15 -19.68
N ILE A 86 4.86 -2.82 -19.74
CA ILE A 86 6.10 -2.20 -20.26
C ILE A 86 7.29 -2.69 -19.44
N ILE A 87 7.19 -2.61 -18.11
CA ILE A 87 8.26 -3.02 -17.20
C ILE A 87 8.60 -4.51 -17.39
N ILE A 88 7.60 -5.39 -17.46
CA ILE A 88 7.86 -6.82 -17.65
C ILE A 88 8.53 -7.08 -19.01
N LYS A 89 8.10 -6.41 -20.09
CA LYS A 89 8.76 -6.52 -21.40
C LYS A 89 10.20 -6.06 -21.35
N GLU A 90 10.48 -4.88 -20.79
CA GLU A 90 11.84 -4.36 -20.59
C GLU A 90 12.68 -5.37 -19.79
N LYS A 91 12.11 -6.02 -18.76
CA LYS A 91 12.81 -7.05 -17.96
C LYS A 91 13.02 -8.39 -18.65
N MET A 92 12.21 -8.73 -19.66
CA MET A 92 12.35 -9.96 -20.44
C MET A 92 13.46 -9.86 -21.49
N GLU A 93 13.87 -8.65 -21.86
CA GLU A 93 14.92 -8.39 -22.86
C GLU A 93 16.34 -8.34 -22.25
N ILE A 94 16.45 -8.38 -20.92
CA ILE A 94 17.73 -8.33 -20.20
C ILE A 94 18.45 -9.68 -20.27
N GLU A 95 19.79 -9.65 -20.38
CA GLU A 95 20.60 -10.87 -20.34
C GLU A 95 20.46 -11.63 -19.00
N LEU A 96 20.40 -12.96 -19.07
CA LEU A 96 20.17 -13.83 -17.90
C LEU A 96 21.14 -13.54 -16.73
N ASN A 97 22.40 -13.19 -17.03
CA ASN A 97 23.42 -12.89 -16.03
C ASN A 97 23.16 -11.60 -15.26
N GLU A 98 22.56 -10.60 -15.90
CA GLU A 98 22.13 -9.36 -15.25
C GLU A 98 20.85 -9.59 -14.44
N TRP A 99 19.97 -10.46 -14.95
CA TRP A 99 18.73 -10.86 -14.29
C TRP A 99 18.96 -11.48 -12.90
N VAL A 100 19.96 -12.36 -12.77
CA VAL A 100 20.30 -13.06 -11.52
C VAL A 100 20.92 -12.12 -10.47
N LYS A 101 21.65 -11.08 -10.89
CA LYS A 101 22.27 -10.12 -9.95
C LYS A 101 21.24 -9.26 -9.24
N GLY A 102 20.07 -9.08 -9.87
CA GLY A 102 19.05 -8.15 -9.41
C GLY A 102 19.50 -6.70 -9.60
N GLU A 103 18.53 -5.81 -9.74
CA GLU A 103 18.79 -4.37 -9.85
C GLU A 103 18.46 -3.65 -8.55
N ASN A 104 19.27 -2.65 -8.21
CA ASN A 104 18.92 -1.70 -7.16
C ASN A 104 17.81 -0.77 -7.67
N PHE A 105 16.60 -0.91 -7.12
CA PHE A 105 15.43 -0.11 -7.51
C PHE A 105 15.68 1.42 -7.47
N VAL A 106 16.54 1.87 -6.56
CA VAL A 106 16.90 3.29 -6.36
C VAL A 106 17.82 3.80 -7.47
N GLU A 107 18.49 2.88 -8.18
CA GLU A 107 19.37 3.25 -9.27
C GLU A 107 18.62 3.32 -10.61
N MET A 108 17.48 2.61 -10.71
CA MET A 108 16.69 2.44 -11.94
C MET A 108 15.99 3.72 -12.44
N TYR A 109 15.70 4.69 -11.57
CA TYR A 109 14.92 5.88 -11.93
C TYR A 109 15.60 7.17 -11.50
N GLN A 110 15.29 8.27 -12.19
CA GLN A 110 15.69 9.63 -11.78
C GLN A 110 14.66 10.29 -10.86
N HIS A 111 13.40 9.81 -10.93
CA HIS A 111 12.26 10.44 -10.29
C HIS A 111 11.40 9.41 -9.55
N TYR A 112 10.93 9.83 -8.38
CA TYR A 112 10.23 8.97 -7.46
C TYR A 112 9.05 9.68 -6.79
N LEU A 113 8.03 8.90 -6.44
CA LEU A 113 7.04 9.25 -5.45
C LEU A 113 7.27 8.40 -4.20
N LEU A 114 7.27 9.05 -3.04
CA LEU A 114 7.23 8.41 -1.74
C LEU A 114 5.82 8.52 -1.18
N VAL A 115 5.21 7.39 -0.88
CA VAL A 115 3.90 7.31 -0.21
C VAL A 115 4.12 6.72 1.16
N ILE A 116 3.65 7.41 2.20
CA ILE A 116 3.79 6.98 3.59
C ILE A 116 2.39 6.88 4.19
N CYS A 117 2.05 5.72 4.72
CA CYS A 117 0.89 5.54 5.59
C CYS A 117 1.39 5.36 7.02
N ALA A 118 0.93 6.21 7.93
CA ALA A 118 1.33 6.21 9.32
C ALA A 118 0.12 6.08 10.23
N TYR A 119 0.26 5.34 11.31
CA TYR A 119 -0.82 5.11 12.26
C TYR A 119 -0.30 5.03 13.68
N SER A 120 -1.14 5.47 14.62
CA SER A 120 -0.87 5.34 16.04
C SER A 120 -0.97 3.87 16.48
N PRO A 121 -0.16 3.41 17.45
CA PRO A 121 -0.21 2.02 17.94
C PRO A 121 -1.58 1.59 18.49
N ASP A 122 -2.36 2.55 18.99
CA ASP A 122 -3.71 2.37 19.51
C ASP A 122 -4.80 2.54 18.44
N SER A 123 -4.41 2.58 17.17
CA SER A 123 -5.36 2.54 16.05
C SER A 123 -5.80 1.10 15.80
N LEU A 124 -7.11 0.84 15.95
CA LEU A 124 -7.67 -0.49 15.76
C LEU A 124 -7.66 -0.93 14.28
N GLY A 125 -7.77 0.04 13.36
CA GLY A 125 -7.82 -0.20 11.91
C GLY A 125 -6.59 0.26 11.13
N GLY A 126 -5.61 0.88 11.80
CA GLY A 126 -4.43 1.49 11.18
C GLY A 126 -3.68 0.58 10.21
N PRO A 127 -3.19 -0.60 10.66
CA PRO A 127 -2.48 -1.53 9.80
C PRO A 127 -3.30 -1.96 8.58
N SER A 128 -4.55 -2.38 8.79
CA SER A 128 -5.44 -2.85 7.73
C SER A 128 -5.78 -1.76 6.72
N LEU A 129 -5.92 -0.51 7.16
CA LEU A 129 -6.15 0.61 6.26
C LEU A 129 -4.91 0.91 5.40
N CYS A 130 -3.70 0.81 5.97
CA CYS A 130 -2.48 0.94 5.19
C CYS A 130 -2.33 -0.19 4.16
N ASP A 131 -2.67 -1.43 4.51
CA ASP A 131 -2.68 -2.56 3.57
C ASP A 131 -3.77 -2.37 2.48
N LEU A 132 -4.92 -1.77 2.82
CA LEU A 132 -5.95 -1.39 1.84
C LEU A 132 -5.42 -0.34 0.86
N ILE A 133 -4.72 0.68 1.35
CA ILE A 133 -4.07 1.70 0.51
C ILE A 133 -3.06 1.05 -0.44
N GLU A 134 -2.21 0.14 0.07
CA GLU A 134 -1.26 -0.63 -0.74
C GLU A 134 -1.94 -1.32 -1.92
N SER A 135 -3.04 -2.04 -1.64
CA SER A 135 -3.77 -2.80 -2.64
C SER A 135 -4.41 -1.94 -3.75
N HIS A 136 -4.66 -0.66 -3.48
CA HIS A 136 -5.27 0.29 -4.41
C HIS A 136 -4.26 1.24 -5.07
N LEU A 137 -3.00 1.26 -4.62
CA LEU A 137 -2.02 2.26 -5.00
C LEU A 137 -1.83 2.33 -6.51
N THR A 138 -1.63 1.19 -7.16
CA THR A 138 -1.47 1.08 -8.63
C THR A 138 -2.63 1.74 -9.38
N PHE A 139 -3.85 1.45 -8.97
CA PHE A 139 -5.05 2.01 -9.59
C PHE A 139 -5.15 3.52 -9.40
N LEU A 140 -4.88 4.00 -8.18
CA LEU A 140 -4.91 5.43 -7.85
C LEU A 140 -3.86 6.20 -8.66
N LEU A 141 -2.66 5.65 -8.84
CA LEU A 141 -1.62 6.28 -9.66
C LEU A 141 -2.04 6.39 -11.12
N ILE A 142 -2.54 5.30 -11.72
CA ILE A 142 -2.99 5.30 -13.12
C ILE A 142 -4.08 6.36 -13.28
N LYS A 143 -5.15 6.27 -12.49
CA LYS A 143 -6.26 7.21 -12.56
C LYS A 143 -5.81 8.66 -12.42
N LYS A 144 -4.84 8.92 -11.54
CA LYS A 144 -4.44 10.29 -11.23
C LYS A 144 -3.51 10.89 -12.28
N PHE A 145 -2.53 10.12 -12.70
CA PHE A 145 -1.40 10.59 -13.48
C PHE A 145 -1.48 10.20 -14.96
N GLU A 146 -2.48 9.43 -15.39
CA GLU A 146 -2.66 9.07 -16.80
C GLU A 146 -2.77 10.30 -17.72
N THR A 147 -3.29 11.42 -17.24
CA THR A 147 -3.37 12.66 -18.03
C THR A 147 -2.02 13.36 -18.22
N LEU A 148 -0.99 13.00 -17.44
CA LEU A 148 0.36 13.56 -17.56
C LEU A 148 1.10 12.86 -18.70
N LYS A 149 0.98 13.41 -19.91
CA LYS A 149 1.54 12.78 -21.13
C LYS A 149 3.07 12.66 -21.14
N PHE A 150 3.77 13.47 -20.34
CA PHE A 150 5.22 13.42 -20.19
C PHE A 150 5.72 12.24 -19.34
N ILE A 151 4.82 11.54 -18.64
CA ILE A 151 5.16 10.35 -17.86
C ILE A 151 4.84 9.11 -18.69
N GLU A 152 5.87 8.32 -18.97
CA GLU A 152 5.76 7.08 -19.73
C GLU A 152 5.07 6.00 -18.89
N TYR A 153 5.61 5.73 -17.70
CA TYR A 153 5.04 4.76 -16.76
C TYR A 153 5.45 5.00 -15.30
N PHE A 154 4.69 4.39 -14.39
CA PHE A 154 5.03 4.26 -12.96
C PHE A 154 5.38 2.81 -12.63
N HIS A 155 6.41 2.63 -11.81
CA HIS A 155 6.83 1.35 -11.25
C HIS A 155 6.75 1.42 -9.73
N ILE A 156 5.84 0.65 -9.13
CA ILE A 156 5.79 0.50 -7.66
C ILE A 156 6.80 -0.58 -7.27
N ASN A 157 7.68 -0.28 -6.32
CA ASN A 157 8.53 -1.32 -5.74
C ASN A 157 7.63 -2.34 -5.01
N PRO A 158 7.66 -3.64 -5.40
CA PRO A 158 6.82 -4.66 -4.76
C PRO A 158 7.14 -4.86 -3.28
N LYS A 159 8.32 -4.42 -2.82
CA LYS A 159 8.68 -4.39 -1.40
C LYS A 159 8.48 -2.98 -0.86
N ALA A 160 7.70 -2.87 0.21
CA ALA A 160 7.63 -1.67 1.00
C ALA A 160 9.03 -1.29 1.50
N LEU A 161 9.33 0.01 1.51
CA LEU A 161 10.61 0.57 1.92
C LEU A 161 10.87 0.36 3.43
N PHE A 162 9.82 0.53 4.23
CA PHE A 162 9.75 0.13 5.64
C PHE A 162 8.34 -0.39 5.90
N LYS A 163 8.20 -1.40 6.76
CA LYS A 163 6.91 -2.09 6.97
C LYS A 163 6.59 -2.28 8.46
N ARG A 164 5.64 -1.48 8.95
CA ARG A 164 5.08 -1.54 10.31
C ARG A 164 6.14 -1.28 11.40
N GLU A 165 7.17 -0.53 11.03
CA GLU A 165 8.24 -0.06 11.91
C GLU A 165 7.89 1.33 12.45
N ASN A 166 8.63 1.79 13.45
CA ASN A 166 8.50 3.17 13.93
C ASN A 166 8.81 4.14 12.78
N CYS A 167 8.02 5.20 12.67
CA CYS A 167 8.18 6.19 11.61
C CYS A 167 9.59 6.83 11.67
N PRO A 168 10.38 6.79 10.57
CA PRO A 168 11.66 7.50 10.51
C PRO A 168 11.48 9.00 10.74
N LYS A 169 12.46 9.67 11.37
CA LYS A 169 12.37 11.11 11.68
C LYS A 169 12.24 11.97 10.41
N GLU A 170 12.83 11.48 9.33
CA GLU A 170 12.89 12.07 8.00
C GLU A 170 11.50 12.14 7.34
N THR A 171 10.54 11.34 7.83
CA THR A 171 9.13 11.40 7.36
C THR A 171 8.39 12.65 7.84
N GLY A 172 8.94 13.37 8.83
CA GLY A 172 8.29 14.54 9.42
C GLY A 172 7.13 14.23 10.36
N ILE A 173 6.88 12.95 10.66
CA ILE A 173 5.91 12.51 11.66
C ILE A 173 6.53 12.70 13.04
N LYS A 174 5.93 13.58 13.84
CA LYS A 174 6.47 13.99 15.14
C LYS A 174 5.92 13.18 16.31
N GLU A 175 4.88 12.39 16.06
CA GLU A 175 4.24 11.59 17.09
C GLU A 175 5.11 10.38 17.44
N GLU A 176 5.55 10.32 18.69
CA GLU A 176 6.33 9.20 19.20
C GLU A 176 5.53 7.89 19.17
N GLY A 177 6.21 6.80 18.82
CA GLY A 177 5.64 5.45 18.78
C GLY A 177 4.75 5.17 17.58
N TRP A 178 4.47 6.15 16.71
CA TRP A 178 3.70 5.90 15.49
C TRP A 178 4.43 4.92 14.56
N LYS A 179 3.64 4.02 13.98
CA LYS A 179 4.13 3.03 13.03
C LYS A 179 3.85 3.48 11.60
N CYS A 180 4.73 3.09 10.70
CA CYS A 180 4.73 3.54 9.32
C CYS A 180 4.87 2.37 8.34
N ILE A 181 4.22 2.51 7.19
CA ILE A 181 4.47 1.73 5.98
C ILE A 181 4.78 2.71 4.85
N GLY A 182 5.90 2.49 4.16
CA GLY A 182 6.39 3.37 3.10
C GLY A 182 6.49 2.62 1.78
N TRP A 183 6.02 3.23 0.70
CA TRP A 183 6.19 2.71 -0.65
C TRP A 183 6.96 3.71 -1.49
N ILE A 184 7.95 3.19 -2.22
CA ILE A 184 8.69 3.95 -3.22
C ILE A 184 8.20 3.56 -4.61
N ILE A 185 7.95 4.59 -5.42
CA ILE A 185 7.36 4.44 -6.74
C ILE A 185 8.26 5.19 -7.70
N GLY A 186 9.05 4.47 -8.48
CA GLY A 186 9.82 5.06 -9.57
C GLY A 186 8.90 5.45 -10.72
N PHE A 187 9.23 6.50 -11.45
CA PHE A 187 8.54 6.79 -12.70
C PHE A 187 9.50 7.27 -13.77
N LYS A 188 9.22 6.86 -15.00
CA LYS A 188 10.00 7.20 -16.18
C LYS A 188 9.30 8.33 -16.92
N ILE A 189 10.05 9.37 -17.23
CA ILE A 189 9.61 10.50 -18.04
C ILE A 189 10.12 10.34 -19.46
N LEU A 190 9.37 10.83 -20.44
CA LEU A 190 9.74 10.73 -21.85
C LEU A 190 10.97 11.59 -22.17
N LYS A 191 11.04 12.79 -21.58
CA LYS A 191 12.15 13.73 -21.73
C LYS A 191 12.41 14.46 -20.41
N GLU A 192 13.68 14.59 -20.04
CA GLU A 192 14.12 15.24 -18.79
C GLU A 192 13.77 16.73 -18.74
N GLU A 193 13.67 17.41 -19.88
CA GLU A 193 13.29 18.82 -19.92
C GLU A 193 11.82 19.03 -19.52
N GLU A 194 10.95 18.07 -19.86
CA GLU A 194 9.50 18.15 -19.62
C GLU A 194 9.18 18.17 -18.13
N ILE A 195 10.01 17.59 -17.26
CA ILE A 195 9.71 17.61 -15.82
C ILE A 195 9.85 19.00 -15.22
N LYS A 196 10.76 19.83 -15.72
CA LYS A 196 10.93 21.21 -15.24
C LYS A 196 9.73 22.06 -15.63
N GLU A 197 9.28 21.89 -16.87
CA GLU A 197 8.13 22.62 -17.43
C GLU A 197 6.81 22.20 -16.76
N ASN A 198 6.66 20.91 -16.43
CA ASN A 198 5.43 20.35 -15.88
C ASN A 198 5.47 20.09 -14.36
N MET A 199 6.48 20.61 -13.65
CA MET A 199 6.67 20.35 -12.21
C MET A 199 5.48 20.83 -11.38
N GLU A 200 4.87 21.96 -11.75
CA GLU A 200 3.73 22.51 -11.03
C GLU A 200 2.48 21.64 -11.20
N GLU A 201 2.23 21.15 -12.42
CA GLU A 201 1.15 20.21 -12.68
C GLU A 201 1.34 18.89 -11.89
N LEU A 202 2.57 18.36 -11.88
CA LEU A 202 2.92 17.17 -11.10
C LEU A 202 2.65 17.38 -9.60
N LYS A 203 3.08 18.52 -9.03
CA LYS A 203 2.80 18.87 -7.63
C LYS A 203 1.30 18.93 -7.34
N ASN A 204 0.52 19.52 -8.24
CA ASN A 204 -0.93 19.61 -8.11
C ASN A 204 -1.58 18.22 -8.13
N LYS A 205 -1.12 17.33 -9.01
CA LYS A 205 -1.59 15.93 -9.05
C LYS A 205 -1.22 15.17 -7.79
N ILE A 206 0.00 15.33 -7.26
CA ILE A 206 0.46 14.73 -6.01
C ILE A 206 -0.37 15.22 -4.82
N LYS A 207 -0.55 16.54 -4.70
CA LYS A 207 -1.37 17.14 -3.65
C LYS A 207 -2.80 16.59 -3.71
N SER A 208 -3.37 16.53 -4.90
CA SER A 208 -4.72 16.01 -5.09
C SER A 208 -4.81 14.49 -4.85
N LEU A 209 -3.78 13.70 -5.15
CA LEU A 209 -3.72 12.27 -4.78
C LEU A 209 -3.82 12.12 -3.26
N LYS A 210 -3.02 12.92 -2.52
CA LYS A 210 -3.03 12.92 -1.07
C LYS A 210 -4.38 13.35 -0.51
N GLU A 211 -4.86 14.53 -0.90
CA GLU A 211 -6.00 15.21 -0.26
C GLU A 211 -7.36 14.66 -0.72
N ASN A 212 -7.50 14.24 -1.97
CA ASN A 212 -8.80 13.88 -2.55
C ASN A 212 -9.00 12.40 -2.76
N ASP A 213 -7.93 11.64 -2.98
CA ASP A 213 -8.05 10.23 -3.34
C ASP A 213 -7.69 9.36 -2.13
N LEU A 214 -6.53 9.58 -1.54
CA LEU A 214 -6.05 8.81 -0.40
C LEU A 214 -6.70 9.21 0.93
N LYS A 215 -6.85 10.51 1.19
CA LYS A 215 -7.49 10.97 2.42
C LYS A 215 -8.94 10.48 2.55
N LYS A 216 -9.66 10.28 1.45
CA LYS A 216 -11.02 9.68 1.48
C LYS A 216 -11.04 8.27 2.08
N TYR A 217 -9.96 7.48 1.94
CA TYR A 217 -9.87 6.18 2.60
C TYR A 217 -9.75 6.34 4.11
N ILE A 218 -9.03 7.37 4.57
CA ILE A 218 -8.91 7.72 5.99
C ILE A 218 -10.22 8.27 6.53
N ASP A 219 -10.84 9.22 5.85
CA ASP A 219 -12.07 9.86 6.36
C ASP A 219 -13.25 8.86 6.44
N LYS A 220 -13.27 7.84 5.57
CA LYS A 220 -14.32 6.80 5.55
C LYS A 220 -14.08 5.64 6.51
N ASN A 221 -12.82 5.30 6.81
CA ASN A 221 -12.46 4.06 7.51
C ASN A 221 -11.52 4.28 8.71
N GLY A 222 -11.10 5.53 8.94
CA GLY A 222 -10.13 5.89 9.97
C GLY A 222 -10.79 6.35 11.26
N ASP A 223 -10.07 6.13 12.35
CA ASP A 223 -10.40 6.53 13.72
C ASP A 223 -9.76 7.89 14.10
N GLY A 224 -9.29 8.66 13.11
CA GLY A 224 -8.53 9.89 13.30
C GLY A 224 -7.07 9.69 13.71
N LYS A 225 -6.61 8.44 13.86
CA LYS A 225 -5.24 8.09 14.28
C LYS A 225 -4.37 7.58 13.14
N ILE A 226 -4.70 8.00 11.92
CA ILE A 226 -4.03 7.60 10.69
C ILE A 226 -3.69 8.84 9.89
N LYS A 227 -2.47 8.89 9.36
CA LYS A 227 -1.96 9.97 8.51
C LYS A 227 -1.41 9.37 7.24
N ILE A 228 -1.52 10.14 6.15
CA ILE A 228 -0.90 9.78 4.89
C ILE A 228 -0.09 10.93 4.31
N GLY A 229 1.09 10.61 3.82
CA GLY A 229 1.99 11.48 3.10
C GLY A 229 2.18 10.99 1.67
N VAL A 230 2.27 11.94 0.73
CA VAL A 230 2.77 11.69 -0.61
C VAL A 230 3.76 12.80 -0.93
N SER A 231 4.94 12.45 -1.44
CA SER A 231 5.99 13.41 -1.76
C SER A 231 6.72 13.01 -3.04
N TYR A 232 7.13 14.01 -3.81
CA TYR A 232 8.06 13.82 -4.92
C TYR A 232 9.50 13.86 -4.42
N LEU A 233 10.31 12.93 -4.90
CA LEU A 233 11.74 12.86 -4.64
C LEU A 233 12.48 12.68 -5.97
N ASN A 234 13.61 13.40 -6.14
CA ASN A 234 14.58 13.05 -7.17
C ASN A 234 15.51 11.94 -6.64
N LYS A 235 16.28 11.31 -7.53
CA LYS A 235 17.22 10.23 -7.20
C LYS A 235 18.12 10.56 -6.01
N LYS A 236 18.77 11.73 -6.03
CA LYS A 236 19.65 12.18 -4.94
C LYS A 236 18.94 12.25 -3.58
N ASN A 237 17.68 12.68 -3.56
CA ASN A 237 16.90 12.80 -2.33
C ASN A 237 16.43 11.43 -1.85
N VAL A 238 16.10 10.50 -2.76
CA VAL A 238 15.77 9.12 -2.41
C VAL A 238 16.98 8.42 -1.81
N GLU A 239 18.14 8.51 -2.45
CA GLU A 239 19.40 7.90 -1.97
C GLU A 239 19.70 8.38 -0.55
N LYS A 240 19.59 9.69 -0.31
CA LYS A 240 19.72 10.25 1.04
C LYS A 240 18.69 9.68 2.01
N PHE A 241 17.42 9.66 1.62
CA PHE A 241 16.33 9.19 2.48
C PHE A 241 16.53 7.72 2.90
N ILE A 242 17.00 6.87 1.98
CA ILE A 242 17.23 5.44 2.24
C ILE A 242 18.44 5.21 3.13
N ILE A 243 19.48 6.05 3.06
CA ILE A 243 20.64 5.97 3.97
C ILE A 243 20.23 6.25 5.43
N PHE A 244 19.17 7.01 5.66
CA PHE A 244 18.70 7.37 7.00
C PHE A 244 17.68 6.40 7.61
N ILE A 245 17.18 5.43 6.82
CA ILE A 245 16.31 4.34 7.28
C ILE A 245 17.19 3.19 7.74
#